data_AF-A0A3B9NWM9-F1
#
_entry.id   AF-A0A3B9NWM9-F1
#
_cell.length_a   1.000
_cell.length_b   1.000
_cell.length_c   1.000
_cell.angle_alpha   90.00
_cell.angle_beta   90.00
_cell.angle_gamma   90.00
#
_symmetry.space_group_name_H-M   'P 1'
#
loop_
_entity.id
_entity.type
_entity.pdbx_description
1 polymer ?
#
loop_
_entity_poly.entity_id
_entity_poly.type
_entity_poly.pdbx_seq_one_letter_code
_entity_poly.pdbx_strand_id
1 'polypeptide(L)'
;MTNTTRLLLLAATLSLAACGFHLRGSDLKGMQFAFKSLYLKRSGETPFVSDLRRALTSSKVTMTEKPDQAELVLEVVSEQTAKQILSLSGSGRVKEYQLFYRVSLRAYDSQQNDWLQSEEIVLSRILPYDDEQVFAKEQEESLLYKDMRVDAVAQAMRRLSRAKPQL
;
A
#
# COMPACT_ATOMS: atom_id res chain seq x y z
N MET A 1 28.88 -40.51 26.13
CA MET A 1 28.87 -39.03 26.09
C MET A 1 28.43 -38.44 24.74
N THR A 2 28.32 -39.21 23.64
CA THR A 2 27.89 -38.71 22.32
C THR A 2 26.38 -38.60 22.13
N ASN A 3 25.58 -39.42 22.84
CA ASN A 3 24.11 -39.42 22.72
C ASN A 3 23.43 -38.24 23.41
N THR A 4 23.96 -37.79 24.55
CA THR A 4 23.43 -36.65 25.31
C THR A 4 23.61 -35.32 24.56
N THR A 5 24.75 -35.15 23.89
CA THR A 5 25.02 -33.96 23.06
C THR A 5 24.11 -33.90 21.84
N ARG A 6 23.78 -35.06 21.24
CA ARG A 6 22.82 -35.15 20.12
C ARG A 6 21.39 -34.80 20.55
N LEU A 7 20.95 -35.27 21.73
CA LEU A 7 19.64 -34.90 22.27
C LEU A 7 19.55 -33.39 22.56
N LEU A 8 20.62 -32.79 23.11
CA LEU A 8 20.65 -31.36 23.41
C LEU A 8 20.57 -30.50 22.15
N LEU A 9 21.27 -30.91 21.08
CA LEU A 9 21.22 -30.26 19.77
C LEU A 9 19.83 -30.38 19.13
N LEU A 10 19.17 -31.53 19.25
CA LEU A 10 17.82 -31.73 18.70
C LEU A 10 16.75 -30.91 19.45
N ALA A 11 16.88 -30.79 20.77
CA ALA A 11 16.00 -29.96 21.59
C ALA A 11 16.17 -28.47 21.28
N ALA A 12 17.42 -28.04 21.06
CA ALA A 12 17.72 -26.67 20.65
C ALA A 12 17.07 -26.34 19.30
N THR A 13 17.18 -27.19 18.28
CA THR A 13 16.58 -26.89 16.96
C THR A 13 15.05 -26.87 16.97
N LEU A 14 14.39 -27.71 17.77
CA LEU A 14 12.92 -27.67 17.92
C LEU A 14 12.42 -26.41 18.63
N SER A 15 13.19 -25.89 19.59
CA SER A 15 12.83 -24.66 20.32
C SER A 15 12.81 -23.41 19.42
N LEU A 16 13.60 -23.40 18.34
CA LEU A 16 13.60 -22.30 17.36
C LEU A 16 12.30 -22.24 16.52
N ALA A 17 11.60 -23.37 16.33
CA ALA A 17 10.33 -23.42 15.58
C ALA A 17 9.10 -23.13 16.46
N ALA A 18 9.27 -23.05 17.79
CA ALA A 18 8.18 -22.87 18.74
C ALA A 18 7.65 -21.41 18.83
N CYS A 19 8.34 -20.45 18.22
CA CYS A 19 7.93 -19.03 18.23
C CYS A 19 6.67 -18.73 17.39
N GLY A 20 6.00 -19.75 16.83
CA GLY A 20 4.71 -19.58 16.14
C GLY A 20 4.75 -18.67 14.91
N PHE A 21 5.95 -18.40 14.38
CA PHE A 21 6.14 -17.54 13.22
C PHE A 21 5.62 -18.26 11.97
N HIS A 22 4.38 -17.94 11.58
CA HIS A 22 3.87 -18.35 10.29
C HIS A 22 4.39 -17.38 9.24
N LEU A 23 4.90 -17.90 8.13
CA LEU A 23 5.19 -17.07 6.97
C LEU A 23 3.88 -16.36 6.58
N ARG A 24 3.79 -15.07 6.89
CA ARG A 24 2.71 -14.22 6.42
C ARG A 24 2.88 -14.18 4.92
N GLY A 25 2.08 -14.96 4.19
CA GLY A 25 2.09 -14.98 2.74
C GLY A 25 2.06 -13.55 2.23
N SER A 26 3.21 -13.06 1.77
CA SER A 26 3.41 -11.66 1.40
C SER A 26 2.90 -11.38 -0.01
N ASP A 27 2.26 -12.37 -0.63
CA ASP A 27 1.80 -12.27 -1.99
C ASP A 27 0.38 -11.71 -2.01
N LEU A 28 0.24 -10.52 -2.61
CA LEU A 28 -1.07 -9.97 -2.96
C LEU A 28 -1.87 -10.98 -3.81
N LYS A 29 -1.23 -11.89 -4.55
CA LYS A 29 -1.90 -12.93 -5.33
C LYS A 29 -2.70 -13.95 -4.50
N GLY A 30 -2.36 -14.12 -3.21
CA GLY A 30 -3.09 -15.00 -2.29
C GLY A 30 -4.30 -14.33 -1.62
N MET A 31 -4.49 -13.04 -1.89
CA MET A 31 -5.56 -12.24 -1.27
C MET A 31 -6.90 -12.66 -1.85
N GLN A 32 -7.79 -13.13 -0.97
CA GLN A 32 -9.16 -13.46 -1.35
C GLN A 32 -10.04 -12.23 -1.18
N PHE A 33 -10.82 -11.92 -2.21
CA PHE A 33 -11.81 -10.86 -2.20
C PHE A 33 -13.20 -11.48 -2.13
N ALA A 34 -14.14 -10.80 -1.49
CA ALA A 34 -15.54 -11.22 -1.43
C ALA A 34 -16.31 -10.95 -2.76
N PHE A 35 -15.63 -10.39 -3.76
CA PHE A 35 -16.12 -10.10 -5.10
C PHE A 35 -15.14 -10.64 -6.15
N LYS A 36 -15.60 -10.88 -7.37
CA LYS A 36 -14.78 -11.40 -8.48
C LYS A 36 -14.52 -10.38 -9.58
N SER A 37 -15.47 -9.49 -9.85
CA SER A 37 -15.35 -8.46 -10.89
C SER A 37 -15.41 -7.07 -10.30
N LEU A 38 -14.63 -6.15 -10.87
CA LEU A 38 -14.51 -4.78 -10.39
C LEU A 38 -14.40 -3.80 -11.56
N TYR A 39 -15.09 -2.66 -11.44
CA TYR A 39 -14.91 -1.50 -12.31
C TYR A 39 -14.09 -0.43 -11.57
N LEU A 40 -13.02 0.06 -12.19
CA LEU A 40 -12.15 1.08 -11.59
C LEU A 40 -12.52 2.47 -12.13
N LYS A 41 -13.31 3.21 -11.35
CA LYS A 41 -13.70 4.59 -11.64
C LYS A 41 -12.58 5.54 -11.22
N ARG A 42 -12.21 6.46 -12.12
CA ARG A 42 -11.04 7.34 -11.99
C ARG A 42 -11.16 8.53 -12.92
N SER A 43 -10.51 9.64 -12.56
CA SER A 43 -10.46 10.85 -13.38
C SER A 43 -9.36 10.83 -14.44
N GLY A 44 -8.34 9.96 -14.30
CA GLY A 44 -7.19 9.87 -15.20
C GLY A 44 -6.38 8.59 -15.03
N GLU A 45 -5.37 8.38 -15.87
CA GLU A 45 -4.39 7.29 -15.71
C GLU A 45 -3.15 7.83 -15.01
N THR A 46 -3.10 7.66 -13.69
CA THR A 46 -1.94 7.97 -12.87
C THR A 46 -1.10 6.70 -12.65
N PRO A 47 0.18 6.83 -12.22
CA PRO A 47 0.97 5.68 -11.81
C PRO A 47 0.30 4.85 -10.71
N PHE A 48 -0.45 5.46 -9.78
CA PHE A 48 -1.16 4.73 -8.74
C PHE A 48 -2.28 3.87 -9.31
N VAL A 49 -3.09 4.42 -10.22
CA VAL A 49 -4.16 3.66 -10.90
C VAL A 49 -3.59 2.46 -11.64
N SER A 50 -2.47 2.63 -12.37
CA SER A 50 -1.83 1.56 -13.12
C SER A 50 -1.33 0.44 -12.20
N ASP A 51 -0.66 0.80 -11.09
CA ASP A 51 -0.16 -0.17 -10.11
C ASP A 51 -1.30 -0.85 -9.35
N LEU A 52 -2.36 -0.13 -8.99
CA LEU A 52 -3.56 -0.67 -8.36
C LEU A 52 -4.27 -1.67 -9.29
N ARG A 53 -4.45 -1.32 -10.57
CA ARG A 53 -5.02 -2.23 -11.58
C ARG A 53 -4.18 -3.50 -11.70
N ARG A 54 -2.85 -3.36 -11.77
CA ARG A 54 -1.92 -4.51 -11.82
C ARG A 54 -2.02 -5.38 -10.58
N ALA A 55 -2.14 -4.78 -9.39
CA ALA A 55 -2.29 -5.52 -8.14
C ALA A 55 -3.62 -6.31 -8.11
N LEU A 56 -4.73 -5.68 -8.54
CA LEU A 56 -6.05 -6.30 -8.64
C LEU A 56 -6.06 -7.49 -9.60
N THR A 57 -5.56 -7.29 -10.83
CA THR A 57 -5.50 -8.37 -11.83
C THR A 57 -4.58 -9.51 -11.42
N SER A 58 -3.44 -9.19 -10.79
CA SER A 58 -2.54 -10.20 -10.22
C SER A 58 -3.23 -11.04 -9.14
N SER A 59 -4.20 -10.46 -8.44
CA SER A 59 -5.02 -11.11 -7.42
C SER A 59 -6.28 -11.79 -7.97
N LYS A 60 -6.33 -12.01 -9.30
CA LYS A 60 -7.43 -12.67 -10.03
C LYS A 60 -8.77 -11.94 -9.99
N VAL A 61 -8.77 -10.63 -9.71
CA VAL A 61 -9.96 -9.79 -9.87
C VAL A 61 -10.11 -9.44 -11.35
N THR A 62 -11.29 -9.70 -11.92
CA THR A 62 -11.61 -9.36 -13.31
C THR A 62 -11.93 -7.87 -13.41
N MET A 63 -11.13 -7.14 -14.18
CA MET A 63 -11.39 -5.74 -14.49
C MET A 63 -12.43 -5.62 -15.59
N THR A 64 -13.49 -4.87 -15.34
CA THR A 64 -14.58 -4.61 -16.30
C THR A 64 -14.42 -3.23 -16.92
N GLU A 65 -14.95 -3.06 -18.13
CA GLU A 65 -14.90 -1.76 -18.84
C GLU A 65 -16.06 -0.83 -18.47
N LYS A 66 -17.14 -1.39 -17.93
CA LYS A 66 -18.35 -0.65 -17.56
C LYS A 66 -18.81 -1.01 -16.15
N PRO A 67 -19.38 -0.04 -15.40
CA PRO A 67 -19.81 -0.26 -14.02
C PRO A 67 -20.96 -1.26 -13.87
N ASP A 68 -21.82 -1.40 -14.88
CA ASP A 68 -22.97 -2.33 -14.90
C ASP A 68 -22.56 -3.81 -15.00
N GLN A 69 -21.33 -4.09 -15.42
CA GLN A 69 -20.78 -5.44 -15.54
C GLN A 69 -19.98 -5.88 -14.30
N ALA A 70 -19.80 -4.99 -13.33
CA ALA A 70 -19.00 -5.22 -12.13
C ALA A 70 -19.87 -5.57 -10.92
N GLU A 71 -19.38 -6.48 -10.07
CA GLU A 71 -19.94 -6.68 -8.73
C GLU A 71 -19.64 -5.47 -7.82
N LEU A 72 -18.50 -4.80 -8.04
CA LEU A 72 -18.07 -3.66 -7.25
C LEU A 72 -17.50 -2.55 -8.12
N VAL A 73 -17.83 -1.30 -7.79
CA VAL A 73 -17.15 -0.12 -8.32
C VAL A 73 -16.15 0.36 -7.27
N LEU A 74 -14.87 0.44 -7.64
CA LEU A 74 -13.84 1.12 -6.85
C LEU A 74 -13.56 2.48 -7.50
N GLU A 75 -13.81 3.54 -6.76
CA GLU A 75 -13.57 4.92 -7.15
C GLU A 75 -12.31 5.46 -6.49
N VAL A 76 -11.38 5.94 -7.31
CA VAL A 76 -10.26 6.77 -6.85
C VAL A 76 -10.75 8.21 -6.78
N VAL A 77 -11.10 8.66 -5.57
CA VAL A 77 -11.71 9.97 -5.32
C VAL A 77 -10.66 11.08 -5.46
N SER A 78 -9.47 10.87 -4.89
CA SER A 78 -8.35 11.81 -4.98
C SER A 78 -7.00 11.10 -4.87
N GLU A 79 -5.98 11.67 -5.50
CA GLU A 79 -4.57 11.31 -5.36
C GLU A 79 -3.75 12.59 -5.35
N GLN A 80 -2.97 12.81 -4.30
CA GLN A 80 -2.23 14.05 -4.09
C GLN A 80 -0.85 13.78 -3.46
N THR A 81 0.14 14.55 -3.91
CA THR A 81 1.45 14.68 -3.25
C THR A 81 1.59 16.06 -2.65
N ALA A 82 2.32 16.17 -1.55
CA ALA A 82 2.69 17.46 -0.98
C ALA A 82 4.08 17.41 -0.36
N LYS A 83 4.81 18.51 -0.43
CA LYS A 83 6.12 18.70 0.21
C LYS A 83 6.04 19.94 1.09
N GLN A 84 6.46 19.80 2.35
CA GLN A 84 6.52 20.91 3.30
C GLN A 84 7.84 20.91 4.08
N ILE A 85 8.28 22.08 4.54
CA ILE A 85 9.46 22.19 5.38
C ILE A 85 9.14 21.55 6.73
N LEU A 86 9.97 20.59 7.15
CA LEU A 86 9.87 19.96 8.46
C LEU A 86 10.77 20.70 9.47
N SER A 87 11.99 21.06 9.06
CA SER A 87 12.96 21.70 9.95
C SER A 87 13.89 22.66 9.22
N LEU A 88 14.39 23.64 9.96
CA LEU A 88 15.35 24.65 9.53
C LEU A 88 16.61 24.60 10.42
N SER A 89 17.75 25.02 9.89
CA SER A 89 18.97 25.28 10.65
C SER A 89 18.83 26.56 11.50
N GLY A 90 19.77 26.78 12.42
CA GLY A 90 19.84 28.04 13.18
C GLY A 90 20.06 29.29 12.32
N SER A 91 20.49 29.12 11.07
CA SER A 91 20.63 30.21 10.08
C SER A 91 19.41 30.32 9.14
N GLY A 92 18.33 29.58 9.39
CA GLY A 92 17.09 29.61 8.59
C GLY A 92 17.12 28.80 7.29
N ARG A 93 18.13 27.94 7.06
CA ARG A 93 18.19 27.08 5.86
C ARG A 93 17.43 25.79 6.08
N VAL A 94 16.78 25.26 5.04
CA VAL A 94 16.04 23.99 5.15
C VAL A 94 17.00 22.85 5.45
N LYS A 95 16.63 22.01 6.42
CA LYS A 95 17.37 20.77 6.75
C LYS A 95 16.60 19.53 6.35
N GLU A 96 15.28 19.56 6.49
CA GLU A 96 14.44 18.42 6.17
C GLU A 96 13.12 18.90 5.55
N TYR A 97 12.68 18.19 4.52
CA TYR A 97 11.31 18.25 4.05
C TYR A 97 10.52 17.05 4.57
N GLN A 98 9.24 17.25 4.85
CA GLN A 98 8.28 16.17 5.00
C GLN A 98 7.48 16.05 3.70
N LEU A 99 7.58 14.89 3.07
CA LEU A 99 6.81 14.50 1.89
C LEU A 99 5.53 13.79 2.35
N PHE A 100 4.42 14.05 1.66
CA PHE A 100 3.13 13.42 1.88
C PHE A 100 2.60 12.82 0.59
N TYR A 101 2.02 11.63 0.71
CA TYR A 101 1.29 10.96 -0.35
C TYR A 101 -0.09 10.58 0.18
N ARG A 102 -1.15 11.11 -0.44
CA ARG A 102 -2.55 10.97 0.00
C ARG A 102 -3.39 10.39 -1.12
N VAL A 103 -4.15 9.35 -0.80
CA VAL A 103 -5.12 8.76 -1.74
C VAL A 103 -6.42 8.51 -1.01
N SER A 104 -7.53 8.95 -1.59
CA SER A 104 -8.88 8.64 -1.10
C SER A 104 -9.56 7.66 -2.04
N LEU A 105 -10.15 6.61 -1.46
CA LEU A 105 -10.80 5.54 -2.20
C LEU A 105 -12.21 5.31 -1.63
N ARG A 106 -13.16 5.05 -2.51
CA ARG A 106 -14.51 4.60 -2.15
C ARG A 106 -14.84 3.34 -2.92
N ALA A 107 -15.51 2.38 -2.29
CA ALA A 107 -15.99 1.18 -2.99
C ALA A 107 -17.46 0.96 -2.68
N TYR A 108 -18.26 0.70 -3.71
CA TYR A 108 -19.71 0.49 -3.58
C TYR A 108 -20.22 -0.52 -4.60
N ASP A 109 -21.33 -1.19 -4.28
CA ASP A 109 -21.97 -2.17 -5.17
C ASP A 109 -23.02 -1.52 -6.11
N SER A 110 -23.64 -2.33 -6.96
CA SER A 110 -24.70 -1.89 -7.88
C SER A 110 -25.92 -1.30 -7.20
N GLN A 111 -26.16 -1.63 -5.93
CA GLN A 111 -27.24 -1.08 -5.10
C GLN A 111 -26.83 0.20 -4.37
N GLN A 112 -25.63 0.72 -4.61
CA GLN A 112 -25.04 1.87 -3.92
C GLN A 112 -24.76 1.62 -2.43
N ASN A 113 -24.67 0.37 -1.98
CA ASN A 113 -24.19 0.09 -0.62
C ASN A 113 -22.68 0.31 -0.58
N ASP A 114 -22.21 1.08 0.39
CA ASP A 114 -20.78 1.31 0.58
C ASP A 114 -20.12 0.06 1.21
N TRP A 115 -19.07 -0.42 0.55
CA TRP A 115 -18.17 -1.47 1.04
C TRP A 115 -16.92 -0.86 1.68
N LEU A 116 -16.47 0.26 1.11
CA LEU A 116 -15.46 1.15 1.67
C LEU A 116 -15.99 2.57 1.55
N GLN A 117 -16.16 3.23 2.70
CA GLN A 117 -16.41 4.67 2.72
C GLN A 117 -15.18 5.41 2.18
N SER A 118 -15.38 6.66 1.77
CA SER A 118 -14.31 7.54 1.27
C SER A 118 -13.31 7.88 2.39
N GLU A 119 -12.38 6.97 2.64
CA GLU A 119 -11.31 7.12 3.62
C GLU A 119 -9.97 7.39 2.95
N GLU A 120 -9.15 8.23 3.59
CA GLU A 120 -7.80 8.50 3.11
C GLU A 120 -6.79 7.45 3.58
N ILE A 121 -5.86 7.14 2.68
CA ILE A 121 -4.55 6.57 2.97
C ILE A 121 -3.56 7.72 2.92
N VAL A 122 -2.95 8.03 4.06
CA VAL A 122 -1.97 9.12 4.20
C VAL A 122 -0.63 8.52 4.60
N LEU A 123 0.38 8.75 3.77
CA LEU A 123 1.76 8.33 4.02
C LEU A 123 2.66 9.55 4.04
N SER A 124 3.71 9.49 4.84
CA SER A 124 4.76 10.52 4.83
C SER A 124 6.15 9.94 4.94
N ARG A 125 7.12 10.65 4.36
CA ARG A 125 8.55 10.36 4.47
C ARG A 125 9.31 11.64 4.73
N ILE A 126 10.40 11.54 5.48
CA ILE A 126 11.34 12.64 5.69
C ILE A 126 12.38 12.58 4.57
N LEU A 127 12.66 13.72 3.97
CA LEU A 127 13.74 13.91 3.00
C LEU A 127 14.77 14.87 3.61
N PRO A 128 15.94 14.37 4.04
CA PRO A 128 17.06 15.23 4.40
C PRO A 128 17.50 16.03 3.18
N TYR A 129 17.66 17.34 3.37
CA TYR A 129 17.95 18.27 2.28
C TYR A 129 19.31 18.95 2.45
N ASP A 130 19.97 19.15 1.31
CA ASP A 130 21.24 19.84 1.18
C ASP A 130 21.25 20.60 -0.16
N ASP A 131 21.42 21.92 -0.09
CA ASP A 131 21.47 22.82 -1.24
C ASP A 131 22.67 22.54 -2.15
N GLU A 132 23.72 21.85 -1.66
CA GLU A 132 24.88 21.45 -2.45
C GLU A 132 24.59 20.22 -3.34
N GLN A 133 23.51 19.47 -3.05
CA GLN A 133 23.20 18.18 -3.68
C GLN A 133 21.80 18.14 -4.32
N VAL A 134 21.30 19.27 -4.83
CA VAL A 134 19.92 19.43 -5.32
C VAL A 134 19.49 18.29 -6.27
N PHE A 135 20.27 17.98 -7.29
CA PHE A 135 19.91 16.93 -8.27
C PHE A 135 19.79 15.54 -7.62
N ALA A 136 20.68 15.21 -6.68
CA ALA A 136 20.58 13.95 -5.95
C ALA A 136 19.32 13.92 -5.09
N LYS A 137 18.95 15.05 -4.47
CA LYS A 137 17.74 15.17 -3.65
C LYS A 137 16.45 15.12 -4.44
N GLU A 138 16.43 15.62 -5.68
CA GLU A 138 15.29 15.44 -6.59
C GLU A 138 15.08 13.96 -6.96
N GLN A 139 16.17 13.24 -7.22
CA GLN A 139 16.08 11.80 -7.50
C GLN A 139 15.62 11.01 -6.28
N GLU A 140 16.14 11.34 -5.09
CA GLU A 140 15.72 10.74 -3.82
C GLU A 140 14.24 11.03 -3.52
N GLU A 141 13.78 12.28 -3.71
CA GLU A 141 12.37 12.67 -3.58
C GLU A 141 11.45 11.83 -4.49
N SER A 142 11.82 11.67 -5.76
CA SER A 142 11.06 10.85 -6.71
C SER A 142 10.98 9.38 -6.28
N LEU A 143 12.07 8.82 -5.75
CA LEU A 143 12.08 7.45 -5.23
C LEU A 143 11.18 7.31 -3.99
N LEU A 144 11.25 8.27 -3.06
CA LEU A 144 10.40 8.27 -1.87
C LEU A 144 8.90 8.34 -2.23
N TYR A 145 8.52 9.16 -3.20
CA TYR A 145 7.13 9.17 -3.69
C TYR A 145 6.73 7.86 -4.35
N LYS A 146 7.62 7.26 -5.15
CA LYS A 146 7.36 5.95 -5.76
C LYS A 146 7.15 4.88 -4.70
N ASP A 147 7.94 4.86 -3.64
CA ASP A 147 7.85 3.88 -2.56
C ASP A 147 6.59 4.09 -1.72
N MET A 148 6.25 5.33 -1.37
CA MET A 148 4.99 5.65 -0.70
C MET A 148 3.79 5.20 -1.55
N ARG A 149 3.81 5.44 -2.86
CA ARG A 149 2.74 4.98 -3.75
C ARG A 149 2.58 3.45 -3.77
N VAL A 150 3.69 2.70 -3.79
CA VAL A 150 3.65 1.23 -3.71
C VAL A 150 3.04 0.76 -2.38
N ASP A 151 3.39 1.41 -1.26
CA ASP A 151 2.78 1.13 0.05
C ASP A 151 1.28 1.50 0.06
N ALA A 152 0.90 2.63 -0.53
CA ALA A 152 -0.49 3.05 -0.65
C ALA A 152 -1.34 2.02 -1.43
N VAL A 153 -0.81 1.49 -2.54
CA VAL A 153 -1.47 0.40 -3.29
C VAL A 153 -1.62 -0.84 -2.41
N ALA A 154 -0.58 -1.22 -1.68
CA ALA A 154 -0.64 -2.38 -0.80
C ALA A 154 -1.67 -2.19 0.33
N GLN A 155 -1.79 -0.98 0.88
CA GLN A 155 -2.81 -0.62 1.87
C GLN A 155 -4.22 -0.65 1.28
N ALA A 156 -4.41 -0.09 0.08
CA ALA A 156 -5.68 -0.13 -0.64
C ALA A 156 -6.16 -1.57 -0.85
N MET A 157 -5.28 -2.45 -1.35
CA MET A 157 -5.57 -3.88 -1.54
C MET A 157 -5.97 -4.57 -0.22
N ARG A 158 -5.25 -4.28 0.88
CA ARG A 158 -5.57 -4.83 2.22
C ARG A 158 -6.91 -4.34 2.75
N ARG A 159 -7.27 -3.07 2.55
CA ARG A 159 -8.59 -2.55 2.95
C ARG A 159 -9.68 -3.22 2.11
N LEU A 160 -9.47 -3.31 0.80
CA LEU A 160 -10.43 -3.88 -0.14
C LEU A 160 -10.70 -5.38 0.07
N SER A 161 -9.70 -6.17 0.43
CA SER A 161 -9.90 -7.60 0.74
C SER A 161 -10.68 -7.88 2.01
N ARG A 162 -10.76 -6.88 2.90
CA ARG A 162 -11.56 -6.93 4.12
C ARG A 162 -12.92 -6.24 3.96
N ALA A 163 -13.13 -5.57 2.83
CA ALA A 163 -14.35 -4.82 2.55
C ALA A 163 -15.54 -5.78 2.40
N LYS A 164 -16.67 -5.38 2.97
CA LYS A 164 -17.95 -6.07 2.93
C LYS A 164 -19.05 -4.99 2.90
N PRO A 165 -20.25 -5.29 2.37
CA PRO A 165 -21.36 -4.35 2.43
C PRO A 165 -21.59 -3.89 3.86
N GLN A 166 -21.63 -2.58 4.09
CA GLN A 166 -22.08 -2.01 5.36
C GLN A 166 -23.61 -2.08 5.37
N LEU A 167 -24.16 -2.88 6.30
CA LEU A 167 -25.61 -3.03 6.51
C LEU A 167 -26.21 -1.83 7.23
#